data_AF-A0A7L5SZ37-F1
#
_entry.id   AF-A0A7L5SZ37-F1
#
_cell.length_a   1.000
_cell.length_b   1.000
_cell.length_c   1.000
_cell.angle_alpha   90.00
_cell.angle_beta   90.00
_cell.angle_gamma   90.00
#
_symmetry.space_group_name_H-M   'P 1'
#
loop_
_entity.id
_entity.type
_entity.pdbx_description
1 polymer ?
#
loop_
_entity_poly.entity_id
_entity_poly.type
_entity_poly.pdbx_seq_one_letter_code
_entity_poly.pdbx_strand_id
1 'polypeptide(L)'
;MSEDIPLCPPWWPRIVWDLHHWPHPPGGGPGPINYPPAMHDMMAAVSIHSLSYLMLDQEEAGRIRSTAERCLATTAGRLSELHQRRSTT
;
A
#
# COMPACT_ATOMS: atom_id res chain seq x y z
N MET A 1 -6.62 23.04 18.61
CA MET A 1 -5.23 22.56 18.66
C MET A 1 -5.07 21.68 17.44
N SER A 2 -4.31 22.13 16.45
CA SER A 2 -4.04 21.34 15.24
C SER A 2 -3.07 20.25 15.68
N GLU A 3 -3.58 19.06 15.99
CA GLU A 3 -2.69 17.93 16.18
C GLU A 3 -2.02 17.68 14.84
N ASP A 4 -0.70 17.87 14.79
CA ASP A 4 0.15 17.50 13.66
C ASP A 4 0.10 15.98 13.51
N ILE A 5 -1.02 15.47 12.99
CA ILE A 5 -1.11 14.08 12.58
C ILE A 5 -0.15 13.97 11.39
N PRO A 6 0.90 13.14 11.48
CA PRO A 6 1.86 13.04 10.40
C PRO A 6 1.13 12.60 9.14
N LEU A 7 1.11 13.49 8.13
CA LEU A 7 0.50 13.29 6.81
C LEU A 7 0.91 11.94 6.19
N CYS A 8 2.09 11.45 6.55
CA CYS A 8 2.57 10.12 6.21
C CYS A 8 3.05 9.41 7.49
N PRO A 9 2.47 8.25 7.84
CA PRO A 9 3.02 7.38 8.87
C PRO A 9 4.49 7.01 8.56
N PRO A 10 5.35 6.79 9.58
CA PRO A 10 6.78 6.51 9.37
C PRO A 10 7.08 5.30 8.49
N TRP A 11 6.16 4.33 8.41
CA TRP A 11 6.27 3.14 7.58
C TRP A 11 5.95 3.39 6.09
N TRP A 12 5.33 4.52 5.76
CA TRP A 12 4.84 4.83 4.41
C TRP A 12 5.93 4.91 3.34
N PRO A 13 7.03 5.67 3.53
CA PRO A 13 8.07 5.78 2.52
C PRO A 13 8.72 4.42 2.24
N ARG A 14 8.77 3.56 3.26
CA ARG A 14 9.34 2.22 3.15
C ARG A 14 8.49 1.31 2.27
N ILE A 15 7.17 1.29 2.45
CA ILE A 15 6.27 0.49 1.60
C ILE A 15 6.33 0.97 0.15
N VAL A 16 6.30 2.28 -0.10
CA VAL A 16 6.43 2.84 -1.45
C VAL A 16 7.76 2.45 -2.08
N TRP A 17 8.85 2.53 -1.30
CA TRP A 17 10.19 2.12 -1.76
C TRP A 17 10.26 0.63 -2.11
N ASP A 18 9.74 -0.25 -1.26
CA ASP A 18 9.74 -1.69 -1.46
C ASP A 18 8.83 -2.11 -2.64
N LEU A 19 7.71 -1.40 -2.87
CA LEU A 19 6.86 -1.59 -4.06
C LEU A 19 7.55 -1.11 -5.34
N HIS A 20 8.29 0.01 -5.30
CA HIS A 20 9.04 0.52 -6.44
C HIS A 20 10.22 -0.40 -6.82
N HIS A 21 10.88 -1.02 -5.84
CA HIS A 21 12.05 -1.88 -6.07
C HIS A 21 11.71 -3.37 -6.21
N TRP A 22 10.43 -3.75 -6.26
CA TRP A 22 10.06 -5.13 -6.56
C TRP A 22 10.76 -5.56 -7.85
N PRO A 23 11.46 -6.73 -7.85
CA PRO A 23 12.32 -7.11 -8.95
C PRO A 23 11.51 -7.07 -10.24
N HIS A 24 11.85 -6.11 -11.10
CA HIS A 24 11.36 -6.09 -12.46
C HIS A 24 11.73 -7.45 -13.06
N PRO A 25 10.78 -8.18 -13.67
CA PRO A 25 11.11 -9.46 -14.26
C PRO A 25 12.31 -9.28 -15.20
N PRO A 26 13.33 -10.17 -15.14
CA PRO A 26 14.51 -10.07 -15.98
C PRO A 26 14.04 -10.20 -17.43
N GLY A 27 13.99 -9.08 -18.16
CA GLY A 27 13.36 -8.99 -19.49
C GLY A 27 12.51 -7.73 -19.74
N GLY A 28 12.68 -6.66 -18.94
CA GLY A 28 11.98 -5.40 -19.09
C GLY A 28 12.18 -4.71 -20.45
N GLY A 29 11.39 -5.11 -21.44
CA GLY A 29 11.07 -4.30 -22.61
C GLY A 29 10.09 -3.17 -22.26
N PRO A 30 9.82 -2.24 -23.18
CA PRO A 30 8.97 -1.06 -22.97
C PRO A 30 7.46 -1.40 -22.95
N GLY A 31 7.09 -2.52 -22.35
CA GLY A 31 5.71 -2.95 -22.16
C GLY A 31 5.13 -2.38 -20.85
N PRO A 32 3.80 -2.27 -20.74
CA PRO A 32 3.16 -1.88 -19.50
C PRO A 32 3.58 -2.84 -18.38
N ILE A 33 4.06 -2.29 -17.27
CA ILE A 33 4.36 -3.06 -16.07
C ILE A 33 3.03 -3.54 -15.50
N ASN A 34 2.67 -4.80 -15.78
CA ASN A 34 1.52 -5.45 -15.19
C ASN A 34 1.88 -5.85 -13.76
N TYR A 35 1.64 -4.94 -12.81
CA TYR A 35 1.78 -5.28 -11.41
C TYR A 35 0.75 -6.36 -11.01
N PRO A 36 1.10 -7.26 -10.08
CA PRO A 36 0.13 -8.16 -9.48
C PRO A 36 -1.08 -7.37 -8.95
N PRO A 37 -2.32 -7.88 -9.07
CA PRO A 37 -3.51 -7.19 -8.56
C PRO A 37 -3.38 -6.74 -7.10
N ALA A 38 -2.73 -7.56 -6.26
CA ALA A 38 -2.44 -7.22 -4.87
C ALA A 38 -1.58 -5.96 -4.70
N MET A 39 -0.63 -5.68 -5.59
CA MET A 39 0.15 -4.44 -5.55
C MET A 39 -0.70 -3.23 -5.96
N HIS A 40 -1.62 -3.39 -6.92
CA HIS A 40 -2.59 -2.34 -7.25
C HIS A 40 -3.50 -2.02 -6.05
N ASP A 41 -3.98 -3.04 -5.36
CA ASP A 41 -4.82 -2.86 -4.16
C ASP A 41 -4.06 -2.14 -3.05
N MET A 42 -2.78 -2.46 -2.85
CA MET A 42 -1.92 -1.76 -1.88
C MET A 42 -1.71 -0.29 -2.27
N MET A 43 -1.40 0.01 -3.53
CA MET A 43 -1.23 1.39 -4.00
C MET A 43 -2.52 2.21 -3.87
N ALA A 44 -3.67 1.59 -4.15
CA ALA A 44 -4.98 2.21 -4.00
C ALA A 44 -5.29 2.51 -2.52
N ALA A 45 -5.07 1.53 -1.63
CA ALA A 45 -5.28 1.71 -0.19
C ALA A 45 -4.37 2.80 0.39
N VAL A 46 -3.10 2.84 -0.01
CA VAL A 46 -2.17 3.93 0.32
C VAL A 46 -2.74 5.26 -0.17
N SER A 47 -3.09 5.39 -1.44
CA SER A 47 -3.63 6.63 -2.01
C SER A 47 -4.87 7.13 -1.26
N ILE A 48 -5.81 6.24 -0.95
CA ILE A 48 -7.03 6.54 -0.20
C ILE A 48 -6.70 7.02 1.23
N HIS A 49 -5.75 6.38 1.91
CA HIS A 49 -5.32 6.79 3.25
C HIS A 49 -4.74 8.21 3.23
N SER A 50 -3.88 8.53 2.24
CA SER A 50 -3.32 9.87 2.05
C SER A 50 -4.40 10.92 1.82
N LEU A 51 -5.31 10.66 0.88
CA LEU A 51 -6.37 11.60 0.51
C LEU A 51 -7.35 11.85 1.65
N SER A 52 -7.51 10.90 2.57
CA SER A 52 -8.38 11.07 3.74
C SER A 52 -7.97 12.24 4.64
N TYR A 53 -6.69 12.63 4.67
CA TYR A 53 -6.22 13.77 5.44
C TYR A 53 -6.73 15.12 4.91
N LEU A 54 -7.14 15.16 3.64
CA LEU A 54 -7.69 16.36 3.00
C LEU A 54 -9.21 16.48 3.18
N MET A 55 -9.86 15.50 3.82
CA MET A 55 -11.30 15.52 4.04
C MET A 55 -11.68 16.50 5.15
N LEU A 56 -12.82 17.18 4.98
CA LEU A 56 -13.35 18.11 5.98
C LEU A 56 -13.97 17.38 7.19
N ASP A 57 -14.62 16.25 6.94
CA ASP A 57 -15.17 15.38 7.99
C ASP A 57 -14.07 14.46 8.53
N GLN A 58 -13.53 14.81 9.68
CA GLN A 58 -12.44 14.05 10.31
C GLN A 58 -12.88 12.73 10.93
N GLU A 59 -14.16 12.57 11.27
CA GLU A 59 -14.70 11.31 11.79
C GLU A 59 -14.74 10.26 10.68
N GLU A 60 -15.35 10.63 9.55
CA GLU A 60 -15.43 9.74 8.39
C GLU A 60 -14.03 9.49 7.78
N ALA A 61 -13.18 10.52 7.74
CA ALA A 61 -11.78 10.35 7.35
C ALA A 61 -11.05 9.32 8.23
N GLY A 62 -11.30 9.32 9.54
CA GLY A 62 -10.76 8.31 10.47
C GLY A 62 -11.18 6.89 10.10
N ARG A 63 -12.46 6.68 9.77
CA ARG A 63 -12.98 5.37 9.34
C ARG A 63 -12.36 4.91 8.02
N ILE A 64 -12.16 5.84 7.08
CA ILE A 64 -11.50 5.58 5.80
C ILE A 64 -10.04 5.16 6.04
N ARG A 65 -9.29 5.86 6.89
CA ARG A 65 -7.91 5.47 7.26
C ARG A 65 -7.85 4.07 7.84
N SER A 66 -8.69 3.76 8.82
CA SER A 66 -8.73 2.42 9.43
C SER A 66 -9.09 1.32 8.42
N THR A 67 -9.95 1.63 7.45
CA THR A 67 -10.30 0.69 6.37
C THR A 67 -9.13 0.46 5.42
N ALA A 68 -8.45 1.53 5.01
CA ALA A 68 -7.26 1.47 4.17
C ALA A 68 -6.11 0.70 4.85
N GLU A 69 -5.86 0.94 6.14
CA GLU A 69 -4.86 0.21 6.94
C GLU A 69 -5.17 -1.29 7.01
N ARG A 70 -6.45 -1.65 7.21
CA ARG A 70 -6.87 -3.06 7.23
C ARG A 70 -6.68 -3.73 5.86
N CYS A 71 -6.97 -3.02 4.78
CA CYS A 71 -6.71 -3.49 3.42
C CYS A 71 -5.21 -3.77 3.23
N LEU A 72 -4.35 -2.81 3.62
CA LEU A 72 -2.89 -2.97 3.52
C LEU A 72 -2.38 -4.17 4.31
N ALA A 73 -2.78 -4.31 5.57
CA ALA A 73 -2.37 -5.43 6.42
C ALA A 73 -2.82 -6.78 5.83
N THR A 74 -4.05 -6.86 5.34
CA THR A 74 -4.60 -8.09 4.75
C THR A 74 -3.87 -8.47 3.47
N THR A 75 -3.65 -7.51 2.57
CA THR A 75 -3.00 -7.75 1.29
C THR A 75 -1.52 -8.08 1.47
N ALA A 76 -0.82 -7.40 2.39
CA ALA A 76 0.56 -7.73 2.75
C ALA A 76 0.67 -9.15 3.34
N GLY A 77 -0.26 -9.54 4.22
CA GLY A 77 -0.33 -10.91 4.75
C GLY A 77 -0.48 -11.97 3.65
N ARG A 78 -1.43 -11.76 2.73
CA ARG A 78 -1.64 -12.67 1.58
C ARG A 78 -0.41 -12.77 0.66
N LEU A 79 0.28 -11.65 0.41
CA LEU A 79 1.51 -11.65 -0.37
C LEU A 79 2.64 -12.41 0.33
N SER A 80 2.76 -12.26 1.65
CA SER A 80 3.73 -13.01 2.45
C SER A 80 3.48 -14.52 2.38
N GLU A 81 2.22 -14.96 2.53
CA GLU A 81 1.83 -16.37 2.38
C GLU A 81 2.15 -16.92 0.98
N LEU A 82 1.84 -16.16 -0.07
CA LEU A 82 2.16 -16.54 -1.45
C LEU A 82 3.67 -16.68 -1.66
N HIS A 83 4.47 -15.78 -1.07
CA HIS A 83 5.93 -15.85 -1.14
C HIS A 83 6.46 -17.11 -0.44
N GLN A 84 6.01 -17.39 0.78
CA GLN A 84 6.41 -18.59 1.54
C GLN A 84 6.09 -19.90 0.80
N ARG A 85 4.90 -20.00 0.19
CA ARG A 85 4.51 -21.17 -0.62
C ARG A 85 5.40 -21.36 -1.84
N ARG A 86 5.88 -20.26 -2.44
CA ARG A 86 6.75 -20.31 -3.62
C ARG A 86 8.21 -20.64 -3.29
N SER A 87 8.67 -20.34 -2.07
CA SER A 87 10.02 -20.65 -1.60
C SER A 87 10.21 -22.08 -1.10
N THR A 88 9.13 -22.85 -0.95
CA THR A 88 9.13 -24.23 -0.43
C THR A 88 8.92 -25.29 -1.52
N THR A 89 8.85 -24.88 -2.79
CA THR A 89 8.78 -25.74 -3.98
C THR A 89 10.07 -25.63 -4.78
#